data_AF-A0A1M5WJH7-F1
#
_entry.id   AF-A0A1M5WJH7-F1
#
_cell.length_a   1.000
_cell.length_b   1.000
_cell.length_c   1.000
_cell.angle_alpha   90.00
_cell.angle_beta   90.00
_cell.angle_gamma   90.00
#
_symmetry.space_group_name_H-M   'P 1'
#
loop_
_entity.id
_entity.type
_entity.pdbx_description
1 polymer ?
#
loop_
_entity_poly.entity_id
_entity_poly.type
_entity_poly.pdbx_seq_one_letter_code
_entity_poly.pdbx_strand_id
1 'polypeptide(L)'
;MDFKKLVVSAWQQTVSFIGPVLLVTFVQMVLIIISLGILAPVTTAGYVQSLLRAVREGRPPEIGDLFSQMRLFLPLLFFFACAAILIFIGFSLLVLPGFVVAAFIAFAAFYMLPLMTDKGYGMIDALKRSWDIATTAPVNDHIVVTIIYVAIVSLGGSLPFAFLITQPLATFILVGAYQERVVMIDGPSEQSVSKPPPPPPPHSTEGEPKQAEADAGEGTNDKP
;
A
#
# COMPACT_ATOMS: atom_id res chain seq x y z
N MET A 1 13.76 3.74 -16.96
CA MET A 1 13.67 3.33 -15.55
C MET A 1 14.99 2.70 -15.14
N ASP A 2 15.50 2.99 -13.95
CA ASP A 2 16.72 2.35 -13.43
C ASP A 2 16.35 1.08 -12.65
N PHE A 3 16.32 -0.06 -13.35
CA PHE A 3 15.93 -1.35 -12.75
C PHE A 3 16.89 -1.81 -11.64
N LYS A 4 18.18 -1.49 -11.76
CA LYS A 4 19.15 -1.83 -10.72
C LYS A 4 18.81 -1.07 -9.44
N LYS A 5 18.58 0.23 -9.55
CA LYS A 5 18.15 1.05 -8.42
C LYS A 5 16.83 0.54 -7.84
N LEU A 6 15.83 0.23 -8.67
CA LEU A 6 14.55 -0.31 -8.20
C LEU A 6 14.74 -1.59 -7.38
N VAL A 7 15.46 -2.58 -7.91
CA VAL A 7 15.66 -3.88 -7.25
C VAL A 7 16.47 -3.70 -5.96
N VAL A 8 17.52 -2.90 -5.99
CA VAL A 8 18.33 -2.61 -4.80
C VAL A 8 17.51 -1.89 -3.73
N SER A 9 16.71 -0.88 -4.11
CA SER A 9 15.83 -0.17 -3.18
C SER A 9 14.76 -1.10 -2.61
N ALA A 10 14.12 -1.94 -3.43
CA ALA A 10 13.14 -2.91 -2.95
C ALA A 10 13.76 -3.92 -1.96
N TRP A 11 14.98 -4.38 -2.24
CA TRP A 11 15.74 -5.23 -1.32
C TRP A 11 16.08 -4.51 -0.01
N GLN A 12 16.55 -3.27 -0.08
CA GLN A 12 16.85 -2.45 1.10
C GLN A 12 15.60 -2.23 1.97
N GLN A 13 14.45 -1.94 1.37
CA GLN A 13 13.19 -1.78 2.09
C GLN A 13 12.75 -3.09 2.75
N THR A 14 12.89 -4.22 2.04
CA THR A 14 12.60 -5.56 2.58
C THR A 14 13.45 -5.86 3.81
N VAL A 15 14.76 -5.57 3.76
CA VAL A 15 15.68 -5.81 4.88
C VAL A 15 15.47 -4.82 6.02
N SER A 16 15.23 -3.54 5.72
CA SER A 16 15.03 -2.49 6.74
C SER A 16 13.80 -2.75 7.61
N PHE A 17 12.74 -3.30 6.99
CA PHE A 17 11.49 -3.65 7.68
C PHE A 17 11.29 -5.16 7.81
N ILE A 18 12.37 -5.96 7.87
CA ILE A 18 12.27 -7.42 7.77
C ILE A 18 11.31 -8.03 8.79
N GLY A 19 11.35 -7.59 10.06
CA GLY A 19 10.45 -8.08 11.10
C GLY A 19 8.98 -7.79 10.80
N PRO A 20 8.57 -6.50 10.69
CA PRO A 20 7.20 -6.12 10.37
C PRO A 20 6.68 -6.73 9.05
N VAL A 21 7.51 -6.73 8.02
CA VAL A 21 7.16 -7.24 6.69
C VAL A 21 6.92 -8.75 6.72
N LEU A 22 7.79 -9.53 7.37
CA LEU A 22 7.58 -10.97 7.52
C LEU A 22 6.32 -11.27 8.33
N LEU A 23 6.08 -10.51 9.40
CA LEU A 23 4.90 -10.67 10.24
C LEU A 23 3.60 -10.40 9.46
N VAL A 24 3.51 -9.26 8.77
CA VAL A 24 2.35 -8.91 7.96
C VAL A 24 2.14 -9.93 6.81
N THR A 25 3.21 -10.36 6.15
CA THR A 25 3.13 -11.35 5.07
C THR A 25 2.66 -12.72 5.59
N PHE A 26 3.16 -13.14 6.76
CA PHE A 26 2.71 -14.37 7.42
C PHE A 26 1.24 -14.30 7.81
N VAL A 27 0.81 -13.20 8.44
CA VAL A 27 -0.60 -13.02 8.82
C VAL A 27 -1.49 -12.99 7.59
N GLN A 28 -1.08 -12.30 6.52
CA GLN A 28 -1.80 -12.31 5.24
C GLN A 28 -1.94 -13.73 4.70
N MET A 29 -0.87 -14.51 4.67
CA MET A 29 -0.88 -15.90 4.22
C MET A 29 -1.88 -16.75 5.04
N VAL A 30 -1.85 -16.63 6.37
CA VAL A 30 -2.79 -17.33 7.27
C VAL A 30 -4.24 -16.91 6.98
N LEU A 31 -4.52 -15.62 6.81
CA LEU A 31 -5.85 -15.12 6.48
C LEU A 31 -6.35 -15.65 5.13
N ILE A 32 -5.48 -15.71 4.12
CA ILE A 32 -5.81 -16.29 2.81
C ILE A 32 -6.17 -17.76 2.97
N ILE A 33 -5.39 -18.55 3.72
CA ILE A 33 -5.66 -19.98 3.92
C ILE A 33 -6.97 -20.20 4.69
N ILE A 34 -7.16 -19.52 5.82
CA ILE A 34 -8.35 -19.70 6.68
C ILE A 34 -9.63 -19.25 5.96
N SER A 35 -9.56 -18.19 5.15
CA SER A 35 -10.69 -17.70 4.37
C SER A 35 -10.90 -18.43 3.04
N LEU A 36 -10.12 -19.48 2.75
CA LEU A 36 -10.11 -20.19 1.47
C LEU A 36 -9.91 -19.26 0.26
N GLY A 37 -9.12 -18.20 0.44
CA GLY A 37 -8.79 -17.21 -0.58
C GLY A 37 -9.79 -16.07 -0.73
N ILE A 38 -10.94 -16.11 -0.04
CA ILE A 38 -11.98 -15.07 -0.16
C ILE A 38 -11.45 -13.69 0.26
N LEU A 39 -10.60 -13.62 1.29
CA LEU A 39 -9.99 -12.36 1.73
C LEU A 39 -8.72 -11.99 0.96
N ALA A 40 -8.22 -12.83 0.04
CA ALA A 40 -6.98 -12.58 -0.67
C ALA A 40 -6.97 -11.23 -1.43
N PRO A 41 -8.03 -10.85 -2.18
CA PRO A 41 -7.98 -9.61 -2.95
C PRO A 41 -7.88 -8.36 -2.07
N VAL A 42 -8.71 -8.30 -1.03
CA VAL A 42 -8.79 -7.13 -0.15
C VAL A 42 -7.58 -7.01 0.77
N THR A 43 -7.07 -8.13 1.29
CA THR A 43 -5.85 -8.13 2.11
C THR A 43 -4.62 -7.81 1.28
N THR A 44 -4.60 -8.17 -0.01
CA THR A 44 -3.54 -7.75 -0.94
C THR A 44 -3.59 -6.24 -1.19
N ALA A 45 -4.76 -5.63 -1.30
CA ALA A 45 -4.88 -4.18 -1.38
C ALA A 45 -4.37 -3.49 -0.10
N GLY A 46 -4.78 -3.98 1.08
CA GLY A 46 -4.27 -3.49 2.36
C GLY A 46 -2.74 -3.65 2.50
N TYR A 47 -2.22 -4.79 2.06
CA TYR A 47 -0.78 -5.08 2.02
C TYR A 47 0.00 -4.11 1.13
N VAL A 48 -0.45 -3.92 -0.12
CA VAL A 48 0.15 -2.96 -1.07
C VAL A 48 0.16 -1.55 -0.47
N GLN A 49 -0.94 -1.12 0.16
CA GLN A 49 -1.01 0.18 0.81
C GLN A 49 -0.04 0.31 1.99
N SER A 50 0.10 -0.74 2.80
CA SER A 50 1.03 -0.78 3.93
C SER A 50 2.48 -0.59 3.46
N LEU A 51 2.88 -1.32 2.42
CA LEU A 51 4.23 -1.22 1.86
C LEU A 51 4.46 0.11 1.13
N LEU A 52 3.43 0.67 0.48
CA LEU A 52 3.52 2.01 -0.11
C LEU A 52 3.79 3.08 0.96
N ARG A 53 3.14 2.98 2.13
CA ARG A 53 3.42 3.86 3.28
C ARG A 53 4.82 3.64 3.85
N ALA A 54 5.30 2.41 3.89
CA ALA A 54 6.68 2.14 4.30
C ALA A 54 7.70 2.86 3.40
N VAL A 55 7.48 2.86 2.08
CA VAL A 55 8.37 3.55 1.13
C VAL A 55 8.25 5.08 1.23
N ARG A 56 7.05 5.63 1.45
CA ARG A 56 6.81 7.09 1.46
C ARG A 56 7.08 7.77 2.79
N GLU A 57 6.64 7.13 3.87
CA GLU A 57 6.54 7.72 5.20
C GLU A 57 7.58 7.11 6.16
N GLY A 58 8.27 6.03 5.76
CA GLY A 58 9.15 5.27 6.64
C GLY A 58 8.38 4.54 7.76
N ARG A 59 7.06 4.45 7.64
CA ARG A 59 6.19 3.80 8.63
C ARG A 59 6.31 2.28 8.52
N PRO A 60 6.62 1.55 9.60
CA PRO A 60 6.68 0.09 9.53
C PRO A 60 5.30 -0.49 9.15
N PRO A 61 5.25 -1.54 8.32
CA PRO A 61 4.01 -2.24 8.01
C PRO A 61 3.33 -2.83 9.24
N GLU A 62 2.02 -2.64 9.38
CA GLU A 62 1.25 -3.13 10.53
C GLU A 62 0.17 -4.14 10.10
N ILE A 63 -0.14 -5.10 10.97
CA ILE A 63 -1.17 -6.12 10.70
C ILE A 63 -2.54 -5.48 10.42
N GLY A 64 -2.87 -4.38 11.10
CA GLY A 64 -4.12 -3.65 10.89
C GLY A 64 -4.28 -3.12 9.47
N ASP A 65 -3.19 -2.88 8.75
CA ASP A 65 -3.23 -2.37 7.38
C ASP A 65 -3.83 -3.37 6.39
N LEU A 66 -3.74 -4.68 6.67
CA LEU A 66 -4.37 -5.72 5.85
C LEU A 66 -5.88 -5.53 5.73
N PHE A 67 -6.49 -4.88 6.71
CA PHE A 67 -7.93 -4.58 6.75
C PHE A 67 -8.25 -3.12 6.45
N SER A 68 -7.25 -2.28 6.15
CA SER A 68 -7.45 -0.85 5.87
C SER A 68 -8.30 -0.58 4.63
N GLN A 69 -8.36 -1.55 3.70
CA GLN A 69 -9.02 -1.42 2.41
C GLN A 69 -10.31 -2.24 2.28
N MET A 70 -11.00 -2.54 3.39
CA MET A 70 -12.24 -3.34 3.39
C MET A 70 -13.34 -2.79 2.47
N ARG A 71 -13.37 -1.48 2.23
CA ARG A 71 -14.27 -0.85 1.24
C ARG A 71 -14.12 -1.44 -0.17
N LEU A 72 -12.93 -1.93 -0.53
CA LEU A 72 -12.61 -2.50 -1.83
C LEU A 72 -12.89 -4.01 -1.92
N PHE A 73 -13.43 -4.64 -0.86
CA PHE A 73 -13.67 -6.07 -0.82
C PHE A 73 -14.50 -6.57 -2.00
N LEU A 74 -15.70 -6.06 -2.19
CA LEU A 74 -16.63 -6.54 -3.22
C LEU A 74 -16.11 -6.27 -4.65
N PRO A 75 -15.61 -5.06 -4.97
CA PRO A 75 -14.99 -4.80 -6.27
C PRO A 75 -13.82 -5.73 -6.58
N LEU A 76 -12.88 -5.88 -5.63
CA LEU A 76 -11.69 -6.71 -5.86
C LEU A 76 -12.02 -8.20 -5.90
N LEU A 77 -12.98 -8.68 -5.11
CA LEU A 77 -13.45 -10.06 -5.17
C LEU A 77 -14.07 -10.36 -6.53
N PHE A 78 -14.90 -9.45 -7.06
CA PHE A 78 -15.48 -9.59 -8.39
C PHE A 78 -14.39 -9.63 -9.48
N PHE A 79 -13.43 -8.70 -9.44
CA PHE A 79 -12.30 -8.69 -10.37
C PHE A 79 -11.51 -10.01 -10.34
N PHE A 80 -11.12 -10.45 -9.14
CA PHE A 80 -10.36 -11.68 -8.97
C PHE A 80 -11.14 -12.92 -9.41
N ALA A 81 -12.46 -12.97 -9.14
CA ALA A 81 -13.30 -14.06 -9.61
C ALA A 81 -13.37 -14.10 -11.14
N CYS A 82 -13.58 -12.95 -11.80
CA CYS A 82 -13.56 -12.86 -13.26
C CYS A 82 -12.20 -13.25 -13.84
N ALA A 83 -11.10 -12.75 -13.26
CA ALA A 83 -9.74 -13.09 -13.67
C ALA A 83 -9.46 -14.59 -13.51
N ALA A 84 -9.85 -15.19 -12.38
CA ALA A 84 -9.69 -16.61 -12.13
C ALA A 84 -10.47 -17.46 -13.14
N ILE A 85 -11.71 -17.09 -13.47
CA ILE A 85 -12.52 -17.77 -14.49
C ILE A 85 -11.86 -17.67 -15.87
N LEU A 86 -11.38 -16.49 -16.28
CA LEU A 86 -10.72 -16.30 -17.57
C LEU A 86 -9.42 -17.12 -17.66
N ILE A 87 -8.62 -17.13 -16.59
CA ILE A 87 -7.39 -17.93 -16.50
C ILE A 87 -7.73 -19.42 -16.55
N PHE A 88 -8.75 -19.85 -15.81
CA PHE A 88 -9.21 -21.24 -15.79
C PHE A 88 -9.69 -21.70 -17.18
N ILE A 89 -10.48 -20.89 -17.87
CA ILE A 89 -10.90 -21.16 -19.26
C ILE A 89 -9.67 -21.24 -20.17
N GLY A 90 -8.73 -20.30 -20.03
CA GLY A 90 -7.48 -20.29 -20.79
C GLY A 90 -6.74 -21.61 -20.64
N PHE A 91 -6.46 -22.06 -19.41
CA PHE A 91 -5.80 -23.34 -19.15
C PHE A 91 -6.63 -24.56 -19.54
N SER A 92 -7.97 -24.46 -19.55
CA SER A 92 -8.86 -25.55 -19.99
C SER A 92 -8.85 -25.74 -21.50
N LEU A 93 -8.70 -24.66 -22.29
CA LEU A 93 -8.65 -24.74 -23.76
C LEU A 93 -7.31 -25.27 -24.27
N LEU A 94 -6.19 -24.85 -23.68
CA LEU A 94 -4.84 -25.38 -23.85
C LEU A 94 -3.94 -24.71 -22.79
N VAL A 95 -2.83 -25.34 -22.39
CA VAL A 95 -1.96 -24.76 -21.35
C VAL A 95 -1.39 -23.38 -21.76
N LEU A 96 -1.05 -23.19 -23.04
CA LEU A 96 -0.45 -21.94 -23.54
C LEU A 96 -1.41 -20.72 -23.49
N PRO A 97 -2.66 -20.78 -23.98
CA PRO A 97 -3.67 -19.73 -23.77
C PRO A 97 -3.83 -19.29 -22.32
N GLY A 98 -3.76 -20.22 -21.35
CA GLY A 98 -3.79 -19.89 -19.92
C GLY A 98 -2.70 -18.91 -19.49
N PHE A 99 -1.45 -19.18 -19.91
CA PHE A 99 -0.32 -18.27 -19.66
C PHE A 99 -0.48 -16.92 -20.36
N VAL A 100 -1.01 -16.89 -21.59
CA VAL A 100 -1.24 -15.64 -22.33
C VAL A 100 -2.26 -14.76 -21.59
N VAL A 101 -3.38 -15.35 -21.13
CA VAL A 101 -4.40 -14.62 -20.37
C VAL A 101 -3.84 -14.11 -19.04
N ALA A 102 -3.11 -14.95 -18.30
CA ALA A 102 -2.49 -14.56 -17.04
C ALA A 102 -1.46 -13.43 -17.23
N ALA A 103 -0.60 -13.52 -18.25
CA ALA A 103 0.37 -12.49 -18.58
C ALA A 103 -0.30 -11.17 -18.99
N PHE A 104 -1.37 -11.23 -19.77
CA PHE A 104 -2.15 -10.05 -20.15
C PHE A 104 -2.77 -9.37 -18.94
N ILE A 105 -3.39 -10.13 -18.03
CA ILE A 105 -3.98 -9.57 -16.80
C ILE A 105 -2.87 -8.98 -15.92
N ALA A 106 -1.75 -9.68 -15.73
CA ALA A 106 -0.62 -9.19 -14.94
C ALA A 106 -0.05 -7.87 -15.51
N PHE A 107 0.06 -7.76 -16.84
CA PHE A 107 0.52 -6.55 -17.52
C PHE A 107 -0.47 -5.40 -17.40
N ALA A 108 -1.76 -5.65 -17.65
CA ALA A 108 -2.80 -4.63 -17.70
C ALA A 108 -3.17 -4.12 -16.30
N ALA A 109 -3.27 -5.02 -15.31
CA ALA A 109 -3.70 -4.71 -13.95
C ALA A 109 -2.54 -4.47 -12.98
N PHE A 110 -1.29 -4.40 -13.48
CA PHE A 110 -0.09 -4.27 -12.65
C PHE A 110 -0.20 -3.14 -11.62
N TYR A 111 -0.60 -1.95 -12.04
CA TYR A 111 -0.73 -0.76 -11.18
C TYR A 111 -2.14 -0.58 -10.61
N MET A 112 -3.07 -1.50 -10.85
CA MET A 112 -4.47 -1.35 -10.45
C MET A 112 -4.61 -1.21 -8.93
N LEU A 113 -3.99 -2.12 -8.15
CA LEU A 113 -4.06 -2.07 -6.68
C LEU A 113 -3.51 -0.77 -6.09
N PRO A 114 -2.27 -0.33 -6.40
CA PRO A 114 -1.78 0.94 -5.84
C PRO A 114 -2.61 2.14 -6.32
N LEU A 115 -3.17 2.14 -7.53
CA LEU A 115 -4.09 3.20 -7.96
C LEU A 115 -5.37 3.24 -7.12
N MET A 116 -5.95 2.09 -6.79
CA MET A 116 -7.16 2.01 -5.97
C MET A 116 -6.90 2.44 -4.53
N THR A 117 -5.74 2.11 -3.97
CA THR A 117 -5.44 2.38 -2.55
C THR A 117 -4.81 3.76 -2.32
N ASP A 118 -3.92 4.21 -3.23
CA ASP A 118 -3.22 5.49 -3.10
C ASP A 118 -4.07 6.66 -3.59
N LYS A 119 -4.69 6.51 -4.76
CA LYS A 119 -5.45 7.58 -5.43
C LYS A 119 -6.96 7.43 -5.29
N GLY A 120 -7.43 6.34 -4.69
CA GLY A 120 -8.85 6.12 -4.43
C GLY A 120 -9.68 5.82 -5.68
N TYR A 121 -9.06 5.42 -6.80
CA TYR A 121 -9.78 5.07 -8.02
C TYR A 121 -10.74 3.89 -7.79
N GLY A 122 -11.89 3.92 -8.48
CA GLY A 122 -12.74 2.74 -8.62
C GLY A 122 -12.05 1.65 -9.44
N MET A 123 -12.51 0.40 -9.33
CA MET A 123 -11.88 -0.76 -10.00
C MET A 123 -11.70 -0.57 -11.51
N ILE A 124 -12.73 -0.11 -12.22
CA ILE A 124 -12.69 0.07 -13.68
C ILE A 124 -11.76 1.21 -14.06
N ASP A 125 -11.83 2.34 -13.35
CA ASP A 125 -10.98 3.50 -13.63
C ASP A 125 -9.52 3.21 -13.30
N ALA A 126 -9.26 2.45 -12.21
CA ALA A 126 -7.93 1.98 -11.86
C ALA A 126 -7.37 1.02 -12.91
N LEU A 127 -8.19 0.13 -13.47
CA LEU A 127 -7.75 -0.78 -14.53
C LEU A 127 -7.42 -0.03 -15.83
N LYS A 128 -8.29 0.89 -16.24
CA LYS A 128 -8.03 1.77 -17.40
C LYS A 128 -6.75 2.59 -17.20
N ARG A 129 -6.63 3.22 -16.03
CA ARG A 129 -5.45 4.03 -15.71
C ARG A 129 -4.18 3.17 -15.62
N SER A 130 -4.27 1.95 -15.08
CA SER A 130 -3.17 1.00 -15.06
C SER A 130 -2.73 0.64 -16.48
N TRP A 131 -3.68 0.40 -17.38
CA TRP A 131 -3.41 0.17 -18.81
C TRP A 131 -2.74 1.38 -19.48
N ASP A 132 -3.22 2.59 -19.21
CA ASP A 132 -2.63 3.81 -19.76
C ASP A 132 -1.20 3.98 -19.29
N ILE A 133 -0.92 3.77 -18.00
CA ILE A 133 0.43 3.82 -17.44
C ILE A 133 1.31 2.71 -18.04
N ALA A 134 0.77 1.51 -18.24
CA ALA A 134 1.47 0.37 -18.83
C ALA A 134 1.88 0.60 -20.29
N THR A 135 1.05 1.29 -21.07
CA THR A 135 1.24 1.54 -22.50
C THR A 135 1.87 2.89 -22.81
N THR A 136 2.03 3.77 -21.83
CA THR A 136 2.76 5.03 -21.99
C THR A 136 4.26 4.78 -22.14
N ALA A 137 4.88 5.49 -23.09
CA ALA A 137 6.30 5.34 -23.38
C ALA A 137 7.17 5.76 -22.17
N PRO A 138 8.28 5.06 -21.90
CA PRO A 138 8.77 3.87 -22.60
C PRO A 138 8.03 2.59 -22.17
N VAL A 139 7.44 1.85 -23.11
CA VAL A 139 6.69 0.60 -22.82
C VAL A 139 7.63 -0.52 -22.37
N ASN A 140 8.87 -0.52 -22.87
CA ASN A 140 9.89 -1.50 -22.48
C ASN A 140 10.15 -1.49 -20.97
N ASP A 141 10.07 -0.34 -20.31
CA ASP A 141 10.24 -0.26 -18.86
C ASP A 141 9.17 -1.05 -18.12
N HIS A 142 7.92 -0.94 -18.59
CA HIS A 142 6.80 -1.66 -18.00
C HIS A 142 6.88 -3.17 -18.26
N ILE A 143 7.30 -3.57 -19.47
CA ILE A 143 7.52 -4.99 -19.80
C ILE A 143 8.58 -5.59 -18.88
N VAL A 144 9.74 -4.94 -18.73
CA VAL A 144 10.85 -5.44 -17.93
C VAL A 144 10.46 -5.55 -16.46
N VAL A 145 9.81 -4.52 -15.88
CA VAL A 145 9.40 -4.59 -14.47
C VAL A 145 8.33 -5.66 -14.23
N THR A 146 7.40 -5.85 -15.16
CA THR A 146 6.38 -6.90 -15.07
C THR A 146 7.05 -8.29 -15.10
N ILE A 147 8.04 -8.50 -15.97
CA ILE A 147 8.80 -9.76 -16.02
C ILE A 147 9.55 -10.01 -14.70
N ILE A 148 10.23 -8.99 -14.17
CA ILE A 148 10.95 -9.10 -12.88
C ILE A 148 9.97 -9.49 -11.76
N TYR A 149 8.83 -8.81 -11.69
CA TYR A 149 7.79 -9.10 -10.69
C TYR A 149 7.27 -10.53 -10.81
N VAL A 150 6.88 -10.96 -12.02
CA VAL A 150 6.35 -12.31 -12.27
C VAL A 150 7.41 -13.37 -11.95
N ALA A 151 8.68 -13.14 -12.29
CA ALA A 151 9.77 -14.05 -11.96
C ALA A 151 9.93 -14.23 -10.45
N ILE A 152 9.90 -13.14 -9.67
CA ILE A 152 10.02 -13.18 -8.21
C ILE A 152 8.83 -13.91 -7.58
N VAL A 153 7.60 -13.58 -7.99
CA VAL A 153 6.39 -14.22 -7.47
C VAL A 153 6.35 -15.71 -7.82
N SER A 154 6.79 -16.07 -9.03
CA SER A 154 6.86 -17.47 -9.48
C SER A 154 7.88 -18.28 -8.70
N LEU A 155 9.05 -17.69 -8.38
CA LEU A 155 10.02 -18.30 -7.46
C LEU A 155 9.43 -18.49 -6.05
N GLY A 156 8.70 -17.49 -5.57
CA GLY A 156 8.00 -17.54 -4.28
C GLY A 156 6.99 -18.67 -4.14
N GLY A 157 6.25 -18.95 -5.21
CA GLY A 157 5.27 -20.04 -5.26
C GLY A 157 5.88 -21.43 -5.46
N SER A 158 7.13 -21.52 -5.93
CA SER A 158 7.78 -22.81 -6.25
C SER A 158 8.35 -23.54 -5.03
N LEU A 159 8.65 -22.82 -3.94
CA LEU A 159 9.26 -23.38 -2.73
C LEU A 159 8.39 -23.06 -1.50
N PRO A 160 8.20 -24.01 -0.57
CA PRO A 160 7.55 -23.74 0.70
C PRO A 160 8.24 -22.58 1.43
N PHE A 161 7.46 -21.64 1.97
CA PHE A 161 7.91 -20.47 2.72
C PHE A 161 8.74 -19.42 1.96
N ALA A 162 9.23 -19.68 0.74
CA ALA A 162 9.92 -18.67 -0.07
C ALA A 162 9.02 -17.46 -0.37
N PHE A 163 7.70 -17.68 -0.44
CA PHE A 163 6.68 -16.65 -0.50
C PHE A 163 6.84 -15.56 0.58
N LEU A 164 7.25 -15.90 1.80
CA LEU A 164 7.37 -14.93 2.91
C LEU A 164 8.38 -13.81 2.61
N ILE A 165 9.39 -14.07 1.79
CA ILE A 165 10.44 -13.10 1.43
C ILE A 165 10.21 -12.55 0.02
N THR A 166 9.78 -13.38 -0.91
CA THR A 166 9.56 -12.98 -2.31
C THR A 166 8.34 -12.09 -2.48
N GLN A 167 7.26 -12.32 -1.72
CA GLN A 167 6.05 -11.49 -1.76
C GLN A 167 6.31 -10.02 -1.41
N PRO A 168 7.00 -9.68 -0.29
CA PRO A 168 7.31 -8.30 -0.01
C PRO A 168 8.29 -7.70 -0.99
N LEU A 169 9.32 -8.44 -1.42
CA LEU A 169 10.28 -7.97 -2.41
C LEU A 169 9.57 -7.60 -3.72
N ALA A 170 8.70 -8.47 -4.22
CA ALA A 170 7.89 -8.22 -5.41
C ALA A 170 6.97 -7.02 -5.22
N THR A 171 6.36 -6.88 -4.05
CA THR A 171 5.45 -5.77 -3.78
C THR A 171 6.20 -4.43 -3.64
N PHE A 172 7.40 -4.42 -3.07
CA PHE A 172 8.27 -3.24 -3.05
C PHE A 172 8.70 -2.82 -4.46
N ILE A 173 8.97 -3.78 -5.35
CA ILE A 173 9.21 -3.53 -6.77
C ILE A 173 7.98 -2.90 -7.43
N LEU A 174 6.79 -3.45 -7.17
CA LEU A 174 5.52 -2.94 -7.69
C LEU A 174 5.29 -1.48 -7.25
N VAL A 175 5.37 -1.18 -5.95
CA VAL A 175 5.10 0.18 -5.45
C VAL A 175 6.19 1.17 -5.85
N GLY A 176 7.45 0.75 -5.95
CA GLY A 176 8.54 1.59 -6.44
C GLY A 176 8.36 1.96 -7.92
N ALA A 177 8.02 0.98 -8.76
CA ALA A 177 7.72 1.21 -10.17
C ALA A 177 6.47 2.07 -10.37
N TYR A 178 5.45 1.85 -9.54
CA TYR A 178 4.25 2.67 -9.50
C TYR A 178 4.58 4.14 -9.25
N GLN A 179 5.40 4.44 -8.24
CA GLN A 179 5.79 5.82 -7.94
C GLN A 179 6.57 6.47 -9.07
N GLU A 180 7.56 5.77 -9.64
CA GLU A 180 8.36 6.32 -10.74
C GLU A 180 7.49 6.60 -11.98
N ARG A 181 6.60 5.69 -12.33
CA ARG A 181 5.73 5.82 -13.52
C ARG A 181 4.63 6.85 -13.33
N VAL A 182 4.00 6.93 -12.16
CA VAL A 182 2.99 7.96 -11.88
C VAL A 182 3.62 9.34 -11.84
N VAL A 183 4.78 9.52 -11.20
CA VAL A 183 5.48 10.82 -11.18
C VAL A 183 5.92 11.24 -12.57
N MET A 184 6.35 10.29 -13.41
CA MET A 184 6.72 10.57 -14.79
C MET A 184 5.53 11.08 -15.63
N ILE A 185 4.33 10.54 -15.42
CA ILE A 185 3.15 10.83 -16.25
C ILE A 185 2.37 12.04 -15.70
N ASP A 186 2.14 12.08 -14.40
CA ASP A 186 1.28 13.09 -13.74
C ASP A 186 2.09 14.24 -13.11
N GLY A 187 3.42 14.16 -13.13
CA GLY A 187 4.29 15.07 -12.39
C GLY A 187 4.33 14.77 -10.88
N PRO A 188 5.09 15.56 -10.11
CA PRO A 188 5.12 15.43 -8.66
C PRO A 188 3.73 15.72 -8.08
N SER A 189 3.06 14.70 -7.53
CA SER A 189 1.81 14.93 -6.81
C SER A 189 2.04 15.84 -5.59
N GLU A 190 1.23 16.89 -5.42
CA GLU A 190 1.30 17.88 -4.32
C GLU A 190 1.40 17.29 -2.91
N GLN A 191 1.03 16.02 -2.71
CA GLN A 191 1.23 15.29 -1.45
C GLN A 191 2.71 15.02 -1.10
N SER A 192 3.65 15.26 -2.03
CA SER A 192 5.10 15.26 -1.79
C SER A 192 5.60 16.55 -1.12
N VAL A 193 4.76 17.60 -1.05
CA VAL A 193 5.09 18.84 -0.36
C VAL A 193 4.33 18.82 0.96
N SER A 194 5.00 18.37 2.02
CA SER A 194 4.52 18.49 3.39
C SER A 194 3.97 19.90 3.61
N LYS A 195 2.71 20.02 4.05
CA LYS A 195 2.23 21.27 4.66
C LYS A 195 3.28 21.72 5.68
N PRO A 196 3.70 22.99 5.69
CA PRO A 196 4.58 23.50 6.74
C PRO A 196 3.98 23.15 8.11
N PRO A 197 4.80 22.77 9.10
CA PRO A 197 4.30 22.53 10.44
C PRO A 197 3.47 23.74 10.88
N PRO A 198 2.26 23.52 11.44
CA PRO A 198 1.46 24.63 11.95
C PRO A 198 2.32 25.43 12.93
N PRO A 199 2.28 26.77 12.87
CA PRO A 199 3.05 27.60 13.78
C PRO A 199 2.78 27.16 15.22
N PRO A 200 3.80 27.07 16.08
CA PRO A 200 3.62 26.65 17.46
C PRO A 200 2.52 27.51 18.10
N PRO A 201 1.58 26.90 18.83
CA PRO A 201 0.55 27.65 19.52
C PRO A 201 1.24 28.70 20.42
N PRO A 202 0.74 29.95 20.46
CA PRO A 202 1.32 30.96 21.33
C PRO A 202 1.32 30.40 22.75
N HIS A 203 2.52 30.39 23.37
CA HIS A 203 2.67 30.05 24.79
C HIS A 203 1.76 30.96 25.59
N SER A 204 0.60 30.44 25.99
CA SER A 204 -0.20 31.00 27.08
C SER A 204 0.56 30.69 28.36
N THR A 205 1.32 31.70 28.81
CA THR A 205 1.91 31.75 30.14
C THR A 205 0.76 31.71 31.15
N GLU A 206 0.45 30.53 31.67
CA GLU A 206 -0.46 30.40 32.80
C GLU A 206 0.30 29.74 33.95
N GLY A 207 0.49 30.53 35.01
CA GLY A 207 1.24 30.10 36.19
C GLY A 207 1.56 31.26 37.13
N GLU A 208 0.54 31.90 37.70
CA GLU A 208 0.72 32.62 38.97
C GLU A 208 -0.39 32.19 39.94
N PRO A 209 -0.08 31.41 40.99
CA PRO A 209 -1.06 31.02 42.00
C PRO A 209 -1.20 32.14 43.05
N LYS A 210 -2.37 32.78 43.11
CA LYS A 210 -2.74 33.63 44.26
C LYS A 210 -3.09 32.76 45.46
N GLN A 211 -2.12 32.61 46.37
CA GLN A 211 -2.36 32.19 47.76
C GLN A 211 -2.91 33.35 48.59
N ALA A 212 -3.68 32.95 49.60
CA ALA A 212 -4.57 33.71 50.46
C ALA A 212 -3.89 34.78 51.34
N GLU A 213 -4.66 35.82 51.65
CA GLU A 213 -4.49 36.57 52.90
C GLU A 213 -5.89 36.95 53.42
N ALA A 214 -6.32 36.20 54.42
CA ALA A 214 -7.39 36.58 55.33
C ALA A 214 -6.71 37.30 56.49
N ASP A 215 -7.03 38.58 56.71
CA ASP A 215 -6.75 39.23 57.98
C ASP A 215 -7.97 40.05 58.42
N ALA A 216 -8.20 39.97 59.72
CA ALA A 216 -9.37 40.41 60.44
C ALA A 216 -9.38 41.93 60.63
N GLY A 217 -10.58 42.52 60.55
CA GLY A 217 -10.81 43.94 60.80
C GLY A 217 -12.16 44.15 61.47
N GLU A 218 -12.10 44.24 62.79
CA GLU A 218 -13.13 44.49 63.79
C GLU A 218 -13.77 45.89 63.67
N GLY A 219 -15.06 46.03 64.03
CA GLY A 219 -15.58 47.29 64.58
C GLY A 219 -16.84 47.96 63.99
N THR A 220 -17.98 47.70 64.66
CA THR A 220 -18.96 48.69 65.19
C THR A 220 -19.88 49.57 64.31
N ASN A 221 -21.11 49.71 64.85
CA ASN A 221 -22.12 50.79 64.75
C ASN A 221 -23.07 50.81 63.53
N ASP A 222 -24.36 51.13 63.64
CA ASP A 222 -25.27 51.39 64.77
C ASP A 222 -26.73 51.32 64.25
N LYS A 223 -27.67 51.25 65.19
CA LYS A 223 -29.15 51.24 65.11
C LYS A 223 -29.79 52.49 64.42
N PRO A 224 -31.13 52.65 64.32
CA PRO A 224 -32.25 51.89 64.93
C PRO A 224 -33.30 51.28 63.99
#